data_AF-A0A6P1D710-F1
#
_entry.id   AF-A0A6P1D710-F1
#
_cell.length_a   1.000
_cell.length_b   1.000
_cell.length_c   1.000
_cell.angle_alpha   90.00
_cell.angle_beta   90.00
_cell.angle_gamma   90.00
#
_symmetry.space_group_name_H-M   'P 1'
#
loop_
_entity.id
_entity.type
_entity.pdbx_description
1 polymer ?
#
loop_
_entity_poly.entity_id
_entity_poly.type
_entity_poly.pdbx_seq_one_letter_code
_entity_poly.pdbx_strand_id
1 'polypeptide(L)'
;MLMSELATRTGVPVPTIKYYLREGVLMPGRPTSATRAEYGEPHVKRIALIKALSGHGLSLAKIKTIVGLIDSPDESLLDALGAATYTLPPTPESTTDTELPIELFAKTTTAFS
;
A
#
# COMPACT_ATOMS: atom_id res chain seq x y z
N MET A 1 4.58 17.22 3.51
CA MET A 1 5.39 16.44 4.47
C MET A 1 6.77 16.21 3.88
N LEU A 2 7.82 16.20 4.70
CA LEU A 2 9.17 15.83 4.28
C LEU A 2 9.36 14.30 4.25
N MET A 3 10.49 13.83 3.73
CA MET A 3 10.82 12.39 3.67
C MET A 3 10.82 11.73 5.07
N SER A 4 11.39 12.40 6.07
CA SER A 4 11.43 11.90 7.45
C SER A 4 10.02 11.78 8.05
N GLU A 5 9.17 12.79 7.85
CA GLU A 5 7.78 12.78 8.29
C GLU A 5 6.97 11.68 7.58
N LEU A 6 7.18 11.48 6.28
CA LEU A 6 6.56 10.40 5.53
C LEU A 6 6.96 9.02 6.08
N ALA A 7 8.24 8.83 6.38
CA ALA A 7 8.75 7.61 6.98
C ALA A 7 8.09 7.33 8.34
N THR A 8 8.07 8.33 9.23
CA THR A 8 7.39 8.23 10.52
C THR A 8 5.92 7.90 10.36
N ARG A 9 5.21 8.62 9.48
CA ARG A 9 3.76 8.45 9.29
C ARG A 9 3.37 7.10 8.70
N THR A 10 4.20 6.53 7.83
CA THR A 10 3.93 5.24 7.17
C THR A 10 4.51 4.03 7.91
N GLY A 11 5.39 4.29 8.89
CA GLY A 11 6.19 3.26 9.56
C GLY A 11 7.14 2.54 8.60
N VAL A 12 7.53 3.18 7.49
CA VAL A 12 8.44 2.63 6.49
C VAL A 12 9.78 3.35 6.56
N PRO A 13 10.91 2.64 6.71
CA PRO A 13 12.22 3.28 6.76
C PRO A 13 12.53 4.09 5.50
N VAL A 14 13.22 5.22 5.65
CA VAL A 14 13.65 6.08 4.53
C VAL A 14 14.39 5.29 3.42
N PRO A 15 15.30 4.34 3.71
CA PRO A 15 15.92 3.52 2.67
C PRO A 15 14.91 2.73 1.83
N THR A 16 13.87 2.19 2.47
CA THR A 16 12.79 1.45 1.80
C THR A 16 11.91 2.37 0.95
N ILE A 17 11.62 3.58 1.42
CA ILE A 17 10.89 4.58 0.60
C ILE A 17 11.73 4.99 -0.63
N LYS A 18 13.04 5.21 -0.45
CA LYS A 18 13.95 5.47 -1.58
C LYS A 18 14.03 4.28 -2.53
N TYR A 19 13.94 3.05 -2.02
CA TYR A 19 13.82 1.86 -2.85
C TYR A 19 12.53 1.89 -3.68
N TYR A 20 11.39 2.22 -3.09
CA TYR A 20 10.14 2.32 -3.85
C TYR A 20 10.17 3.41 -4.93
N LEU A 21 10.84 4.53 -4.66
CA LEU A 21 11.06 5.59 -5.63
C LEU A 21 11.97 5.14 -6.78
N ARG A 22 13.11 4.47 -6.50
CA ARG A 22 14.04 4.02 -7.55
C ARG A 22 13.41 2.99 -8.48
N GLU A 23 12.55 2.13 -7.95
CA GLU A 23 11.85 1.09 -8.72
C GLU A 23 10.63 1.64 -9.47
N GLY A 24 10.26 2.89 -9.21
CA GLY A 24 9.11 3.55 -9.82
C GLY A 24 7.76 3.01 -9.34
N VAL A 25 7.72 2.29 -8.21
CA VAL A 25 6.46 1.86 -7.60
C VAL A 25 5.84 2.94 -6.73
N LEU A 26 6.59 3.98 -6.36
CA LEU A 26 6.07 5.16 -5.68
C LEU A 26 6.30 6.39 -6.57
N MET A 27 5.31 7.28 -6.64
CA MET A 27 5.44 8.54 -7.36
C MET A 27 6.50 9.45 -6.71
N PRO A 28 7.27 10.23 -7.49
CA PRO A 28 8.19 11.21 -6.93
C PRO A 28 7.42 12.29 -6.16
N GLY A 29 8.03 12.79 -5.08
CA GLY A 29 7.52 13.95 -4.36
C GLY A 29 7.61 15.22 -5.20
N ARG A 30 6.83 16.24 -4.83
CA ARG A 30 6.87 17.55 -5.49
C ARG A 30 8.20 18.25 -5.12
N PRO A 31 9.06 18.62 -6.07
CA PRO A 31 10.30 19.30 -5.75
C PRO A 31 10.02 20.67 -5.14
N THR A 32 10.69 20.99 -4.03
CA THR A 32 10.60 22.29 -3.35
C THR A 32 11.94 23.03 -3.31
N SER A 33 13.06 22.31 -3.44
CA SER A 33 14.39 22.89 -3.68
C SER A 33 15.26 21.89 -4.44
N ALA A 34 16.51 22.27 -4.76
CA ALA A 34 17.47 21.38 -5.41
C ALA A 34 17.70 20.03 -4.67
N THR A 35 17.45 19.98 -3.36
CA THR A 35 17.68 18.80 -2.52
C THR A 35 16.45 18.34 -1.73
N ARG A 36 15.30 19.03 -1.85
CA ARG A 36 14.09 18.74 -1.08
C ARG A 36 12.89 18.48 -1.98
N ALA A 37 12.06 17.54 -1.53
CA ALA A 37 10.77 17.23 -2.10
C ALA A 37 9.73 17.13 -0.99
N GLU A 38 8.50 17.51 -1.33
CA GLU A 38 7.32 17.37 -0.50
C GLU A 38 6.49 16.15 -0.92
N TYR A 39 6.02 15.44 0.09
CA TYR A 39 5.16 14.29 0.00
C TYR A 39 3.81 14.60 0.62
N GLY A 40 2.75 14.06 0.01
CA GLY A 40 1.36 14.26 0.42
C GLY A 40 0.62 12.94 0.66
N GLU A 41 -0.68 13.05 0.95
CA GLU A 41 -1.57 11.91 1.20
C GLU A 41 -1.53 10.80 0.14
N PRO A 42 -1.44 11.10 -1.18
CA PRO A 42 -1.33 10.06 -2.20
C PRO A 42 -0.16 9.11 -1.95
N HIS A 43 0.97 9.62 -1.45
CA HIS A 43 2.15 8.81 -1.17
C HIS A 43 1.91 7.88 0.02
N VAL A 44 1.19 8.34 1.05
CA VAL A 44 0.84 7.54 2.23
C VAL A 44 -0.06 6.38 1.82
N LYS A 45 -1.12 6.66 1.06
CA LYS A 45 -2.03 5.63 0.52
C LYS A 45 -1.29 4.62 -0.35
N ARG A 46 -0.39 5.11 -1.20
CA ARG A 46 0.40 4.26 -2.10
C ARG A 46 1.36 3.34 -1.32
N ILE A 47 2.01 3.86 -0.29
CA ILE A 47 2.89 3.06 0.58
C ILE A 47 2.08 2.02 1.35
N ALA A 48 0.88 2.36 1.84
CA ALA A 48 0.00 1.39 2.49
C ALA A 48 -0.39 0.24 1.54
N LEU A 49 -0.72 0.55 0.28
CA LEU A 49 -1.00 -0.46 -0.73
C LEU A 49 0.21 -1.38 -1.00
N ILE A 50 1.40 -0.79 -1.19
CA ILE A 50 2.64 -1.56 -1.41
C ILE A 50 2.91 -2.50 -0.21
N LYS A 51 2.73 -2.01 1.03
CA LYS A 51 2.89 -2.83 2.24
C LYS A 51 1.89 -3.97 2.29
N ALA A 52 0.62 -3.71 1.98
CA ALA A 52 -0.41 -4.74 1.97
C ALA A 52 -0.06 -5.85 0.96
N LEU A 53 0.28 -5.50 -0.28
CA LEU A 53 0.65 -6.47 -1.31
C LEU A 53 1.94 -7.22 -0.97
N SER A 54 2.96 -6.51 -0.46
CA SER A 54 4.22 -7.13 -0.04
C SER A 54 4.02 -8.08 1.15
N GLY A 55 3.11 -7.78 2.06
CA GLY A 55 2.75 -8.65 3.19
C GLY A 55 2.14 -9.98 2.77
N HIS A 56 1.58 -10.05 1.56
CA HIS A 56 1.06 -11.29 0.94
C HIS A 56 2.11 -12.01 0.08
N GLY A 57 3.39 -11.61 0.17
CA GLY A 57 4.50 -12.27 -0.51
C GLY A 57 4.67 -11.89 -1.99
N LEU A 58 3.99 -10.84 -2.48
CA LEU A 58 4.18 -10.39 -3.85
C LEU A 58 5.54 -9.74 -4.03
N SER A 59 6.23 -10.10 -5.12
CA SER A 59 7.47 -9.43 -5.51
C SER A 59 7.19 -8.00 -5.95
N LEU A 60 8.17 -7.12 -5.78
CA LEU A 60 8.02 -5.72 -6.14
C LEU A 60 7.69 -5.50 -7.62
N ALA A 61 8.18 -6.38 -8.50
CA ALA A 61 7.82 -6.38 -9.93
C ALA A 61 6.31 -6.60 -10.14
N LYS A 62 5.72 -7.59 -9.46
CA LYS A 62 4.27 -7.83 -9.51
C LYS A 62 3.49 -6.66 -8.91
N ILE A 63 3.98 -6.11 -7.79
CA ILE A 63 3.37 -4.93 -7.18
C ILE A 63 3.35 -3.76 -8.16
N LYS A 64 4.46 -3.51 -8.87
CA LYS A 64 4.55 -2.46 -9.90
C LYS A 64 3.49 -2.62 -10.99
N THR A 65 3.30 -3.85 -11.48
CA THR A 65 2.26 -4.15 -12.46
C THR A 65 0.87 -3.84 -11.94
N ILE A 66 0.51 -4.35 -10.75
CA ILE A 66 -0.81 -4.13 -10.14
C ILE A 66 -1.07 -2.64 -9.92
N VAL A 67 -0.09 -1.95 -9.37
CA VAL A 67 -0.10 -0.50 -9.20
C VAL A 67 -0.38 0.23 -10.51
N GLY A 68 0.28 -0.17 -11.59
CA GLY A 68 0.11 0.47 -12.89
C GLY A 68 -1.30 0.29 -13.43
N LEU A 69 -1.89 -0.89 -13.22
CA LEU A 69 -3.30 -1.16 -13.57
C LEU A 69 -4.29 -0.32 -12.76
N ILE A 70 -3.96 -0.01 -11.50
CA ILE A 70 -4.80 0.86 -10.65
C ILE A 70 -4.70 2.32 -11.08
N ASP A 71 -3.49 2.78 -11.39
CA ASP A 71 -3.25 4.18 -11.79
C ASP A 71 -3.74 4.49 -13.21
N SER A 72 -3.76 3.49 -14.08
CA SER A 72 -4.21 3.59 -15.47
C SER A 72 -5.00 2.34 -15.80
N PRO A 73 -6.24 2.25 -15.29
CA PRO A 73 -7.09 1.13 -15.63
C PRO A 73 -7.39 1.20 -17.12
N ASP A 74 -7.08 0.12 -17.83
CA ASP A 74 -7.56 -0.08 -19.18
C ASP A 74 -9.09 -0.24 -19.09
N GLU A 75 -9.87 0.61 -19.77
CA GLU A 75 -11.34 0.54 -19.75
C GLU A 75 -11.81 -0.88 -20.09
N SER A 76 -11.13 -1.53 -21.04
CA SER A 76 -11.42 -2.91 -21.44
C SER A 76 -11.17 -3.95 -20.34
N LEU A 77 -10.16 -3.75 -19.49
CA LEU A 77 -9.86 -4.66 -18.37
C LEU A 77 -10.83 -4.46 -17.22
N LEU A 78 -11.19 -3.20 -16.91
CA LEU A 78 -12.21 -2.90 -15.91
C LEU A 78 -13.56 -3.50 -16.33
N ASP A 79 -13.92 -3.39 -17.60
CA ASP A 79 -15.15 -3.98 -18.15
C ASP A 79 -15.12 -5.51 -18.05
N ALA A 80 -14.00 -6.15 -18.40
CA ALA A 80 -13.85 -7.61 -18.30
C ALA A 80 -13.91 -8.11 -16.84
N LEU A 81 -13.24 -7.41 -15.92
CA LEU A 81 -13.31 -7.72 -14.48
C LEU A 81 -14.70 -7.48 -13.91
N GLY A 82 -15.37 -6.40 -14.33
CA GLY A 82 -16.74 -6.07 -13.95
C GLY A 82 -17.71 -7.17 -14.40
N ALA A 83 -17.63 -7.58 -15.66
CA ALA A 83 -18.43 -8.68 -16.20
C ALA A 83 -18.17 -10.01 -15.45
N ALA A 84 -16.91 -10.36 -15.20
CA ALA A 84 -16.57 -11.59 -14.46
C ALA A 84 -17.09 -11.57 -13.02
N THR A 85 -16.96 -10.44 -12.32
CA THR A 85 -17.45 -10.29 -10.94
C THR A 85 -18.97 -10.32 -10.88
N TYR A 86 -19.64 -9.71 -11.87
CA TYR A 86 -21.11 -9.75 -12.00
C TYR A 86 -21.64 -11.16 -12.29
N THR A 87 -20.87 -12.01 -12.97
CA THR A 87 -21.26 -13.41 -13.21
C THR A 87 -21.06 -14.32 -12.01
N LEU A 88 -20.30 -13.88 -11.00
CA LEU A 88 -20.17 -14.64 -9.77
C LEU A 88 -21.53 -14.61 -9.06
N PRO A 89 -22.06 -15.75 -8.59
CA PRO A 89 -23.23 -15.72 -7.72
C PRO A 89 -22.93 -14.80 -6.53
N PRO A 90 -23.90 -13.99 -6.06
CA PRO A 90 -23.70 -13.15 -4.90
C PRO A 90 -23.20 -14.06 -3.77
N THR A 91 -22.01 -13.77 -3.25
CA THR A 91 -21.53 -14.45 -2.05
C THR A 91 -22.60 -14.23 -1.00
N PRO A 92 -23.29 -15.26 -0.48
CA PRO A 92 -24.19 -15.05 0.64
C PRO A 92 -23.33 -14.45 1.74
N GLU A 93 -23.71 -13.24 2.13
CA GLU A 93 -23.30 -12.48 3.31
C GLU A 93 -22.11 -13.10 4.08
N SER A 94 -20.98 -12.40 4.15
CA SER A 94 -20.10 -12.57 5.30
C SER A 94 -20.92 -12.22 6.53
N THR A 95 -21.55 -13.22 7.15
CA THR A 95 -22.10 -13.13 8.50
C THR A 95 -20.99 -12.55 9.36
N THR A 96 -21.17 -11.28 9.68
CA THR A 96 -20.35 -10.53 10.60
C THR A 96 -20.68 -11.10 11.97
N ASP A 97 -20.00 -12.17 12.37
CA ASP A 97 -20.00 -12.67 13.74
C ASP A 97 -18.66 -13.39 13.99
N THR A 98 -17.59 -12.61 14.05
CA THR A 98 -16.48 -12.95 14.92
C THR A 98 -16.00 -11.65 15.54
N GLU A 99 -16.54 -11.35 16.73
CA GLU A 99 -15.84 -10.54 17.71
C GLU A 99 -14.45 -11.16 17.93
N LEU A 100 -13.45 -10.69 17.20
CA LEU A 100 -12.06 -10.89 17.57
C LEU A 100 -11.70 -9.75 18.52
N PRO A 101 -11.45 -10.01 19.81
CA PRO A 101 -11.02 -8.97 20.73
C PRO A 101 -9.67 -8.42 20.27
N ILE A 102 -9.61 -7.10 20.08
CA ILE A 102 -8.42 -6.32 19.67
C ILE A 102 -7.28 -6.37 20.73
N GLU A 103 -7.46 -7.09 21.84
CA GLU A 103 -6.55 -7.13 22.99
C GLU A 103 -5.25 -7.97 22.81
N LEU A 104 -4.98 -8.59 21.66
CA LEU A 104 -3.80 -9.49 21.54
C LEU A 104 -2.50 -8.85 21.03
N PHE A 105 -2.44 -7.54 20.78
CA PHE A 105 -1.21 -6.90 20.26
C PHE A 105 -0.35 -6.12 21.28
N ALA A 106 -0.65 -6.17 22.59
CA ALA A 106 0.04 -5.34 23.59
C ALA A 106 0.84 -6.10 24.67
N LYS A 107 1.38 -7.31 24.40
CA LYS A 107 2.27 -7.99 25.36
C LYS A 107 3.45 -8.72 24.71
N THR A 108 4.42 -7.96 24.20
CA THR A 108 5.82 -8.43 24.13
C THR A 108 6.80 -7.25 24.08
N THR A 109 6.77 -6.40 25.11
CA THR A 109 7.93 -5.56 25.48
C THR A 109 8.17 -5.71 26.97
N THR A 110 8.98 -6.70 27.33
CA THR A 110 9.86 -6.71 28.51
C THR A 110 10.84 -7.87 28.29
N ALA A 111 12.10 -7.63 28.64
CA ALA A 111 13.28 -8.50 28.52
C ALA A 111 14.13 -8.33 27.26
N PHE A 112 14.97 -7.30 27.26
CA PHE A 112 16.39 -7.54 27.11
C PHE A 112 17.16 -6.52 27.96
N SER A 113 17.81 -7.06 28.98
CA SER A 113 18.79 -6.41 29.84
C SER A 113 20.17 -6.42 29.17
#